data_AF-A0A0D2UZH6-F1
#
_entry.id   AF-A0A0D2UZH6-F1
#
_cell.length_a   1.000
_cell.length_b   1.000
_cell.length_c   1.000
_cell.angle_alpha   90.00
_cell.angle_beta   90.00
_cell.angle_gamma   90.00
#
_symmetry.space_group_name_H-M   'P 1'
#
loop_
_entity.id
_entity.type
_entity.pdbx_description
1 polymer ?
#
loop_
_entity_poly.entity_id
_entity_poly.type
_entity_poly.pdbx_seq_one_letter_code
_entity_poly.pdbx_strand_id
1 'polypeptide(L)' 'MLDKDGYVSETHATNIFLVKKGRVLTPHADYCLPGITRATIMELVVKEKFELVERRISLSEFHAADEVLDC' A
#
# COMPACT_ATOMS: atom_id res chain seq x y z
N MET A 1 0.90 1.83 10.88
CA MET A 1 1.26 0.79 11.87
C MET A 1 2.26 -0.17 11.26
N LEU A 2 3.06 -0.83 12.08
CA LEU A 2 4.00 -1.86 11.64
C LEU A 2 3.47 -3.24 12.06
N ASP A 3 3.74 -4.26 11.25
CA ASP A 3 3.52 -5.65 11.63
C ASP A 3 4.57 -6.13 12.65
N LYS A 4 4.43 -7.37 13.10
CA LYS A 4 5.35 -8.00 14.08
C LYS A 4 6.79 -8.11 13.58
N ASP A 5 6.99 -8.10 12.26
CA ASP A 5 8.29 -8.25 11.60
C ASP A 5 8.89 -6.86 11.26
N GLY A 6 8.19 -5.76 11.56
CA GLY A 6 8.63 -4.38 11.33
C GLY A 6 8.31 -3.79 9.95
N TYR A 7 7.47 -4.45 9.14
CA TYR A 7 7.01 -3.93 7.85
C TYR A 7 5.75 -3.09 8.00
N VAL A 8 5.53 -2.17 7.06
CA VAL A 8 4.30 -1.36 7.02
C VAL A 8 3.09 -2.26 6.76
N SER A 9 2.05 -2.11 7.58
CA SER A 9 0.79 -2.84 7.43
C SER A 9 -0.35 -1.91 7.00
N GLU A 10 -0.99 -1.22 7.94
CA GLU A 10 -2.11 -0.30 7.70
C GLU A 10 -2.09 0.84 8.72
N THR A 11 -3.01 1.79 8.62
CA THR A 11 -3.26 2.76 9.70
C THR A 11 -4.31 2.20 10.68
N HIS A 12 -4.85 3.04 11.57
CA HIS A 12 -5.88 2.63 12.52
C HIS A 12 -7.12 1.98 11.89
N ALA A 13 -7.56 2.44 10.71
CA ALA A 13 -8.77 1.95 10.07
C ALA A 13 -8.76 2.10 8.54
N THR A 14 -7.61 2.44 7.96
CA THR A 14 -7.45 2.69 6.52
C THR A 14 -6.25 1.91 5.98
N ASN A 15 -6.39 1.40 4.76
CA ASN A 15 -5.27 0.77 4.08
C ASN A 15 -4.34 1.84 3.50
N ILE A 16 -3.09 1.46 3.23
CA ILE A 16 -2.08 2.40 2.72
C ILE A 16 -1.64 2.01 1.32
N PHE A 17 -1.45 3.03 0.49
CA PHE A 17 -0.78 2.97 -0.80
C PHE A 17 0.41 3.94 -0.79
N LEU A 18 1.47 3.55 -1.48
CA LEU A 18 2.62 4.40 -1.71
C LEU A 18 2.94 4.45 -3.20
N VAL A 19 3.39 5.60 -3.66
CA VAL A 19 3.85 5.80 -5.03
C VAL A 19 5.36 5.96 -5.02
N LYS A 20 6.04 5.15 -5.82
CA LYS A 20 7.48 5.28 -6.02
C LYS A 20 7.86 5.09 -7.47
N LYS A 21 8.46 6.12 -8.08
CA LYS A 21 8.90 6.11 -9.49
C LYS A 21 7.77 5.69 -10.44
N GLY A 22 6.58 6.24 -10.24
CA GLY A 22 5.39 5.96 -11.08
C GLY A 22 4.73 4.59 -10.86
N ARG A 23 5.16 3.83 -9.84
CA ARG A 23 4.56 2.55 -9.47
C ARG A 23 3.79 2.69 -8.18
N VAL A 24 2.64 2.03 -8.10
CA VAL A 24 1.79 2.00 -6.91
C VAL A 24 2.10 0.72 -6.15
N LEU A 25 2.45 0.86 -4.88
CA LEU A 25 2.71 -0.26 -3.99
C LEU A 25 1.74 -0.23 -2.82
N THR A 26 1.34 -1.41 -2.35
CA THR A 26 0.52 -1.55 -1.16
C THR A 26 1.03 -2.75 -0.35
N PRO A 27 0.98 -2.71 0.99
CA PRO A 27 1.31 -3.85 1.81
C PRO A 27 0.48 -5.07 1.44
N HIS A 28 1.12 -6.23 1.44
CA HIS A 28 0.41 -7.50 1.30
C HIS A 28 -0.56 -7.69 2.47
N ALA A 29 -1.73 -8.27 2.19
CA ALA A 29 -2.80 -8.46 3.17
C ALA A 29 -2.53 -9.51 4.27
N ASP A 30 -1.26 -9.71 4.67
CA ASP A 30 -0.87 -10.61 5.77
C ASP A 30 -1.36 -10.09 7.13
N TYR A 31 -1.34 -8.77 7.31
CA TYR A 31 -1.59 -8.11 8.60
C TYR A 31 -2.47 -6.86 8.50
N CYS A 32 -3.18 -6.68 7.38
CA CYS A 32 -4.12 -5.57 7.18
C CYS A 32 -5.51 -6.07 6.80
N LEU A 33 -6.53 -5.25 7.05
CA LEU A 33 -7.91 -5.58 6.72
C LEU A 33 -8.09 -5.63 5.19
N PRO A 34 -8.86 -6.61 4.66
CA PRO A 34 -9.25 -6.63 3.26
C PRO A 34 -10.31 -5.55 3.00
N GLY A 35 -9.87 -4.29 2.89
CA GLY A 35 -10.75 -3.15 2.68
C GLY A 35 -11.41 -3.15 1.30
N ILE A 36 -12.70 -2.83 1.25
CA ILE A 36 -13.45 -2.69 -0.01
C ILE A 36 -12.86 -1.54 -0.84
N THR A 37 -12.57 -0.40 -0.19
CA THR A 37 -11.93 0.76 -0.84
C THR A 37 -10.58 0.40 -1.44
N ARG A 38 -9.76 -0.40 -0.72
CA ARG A 38 -8.49 -0.91 -1.22
C ARG A 38 -8.67 -1.70 -2.50
N ALA A 39 -9.61 -2.64 -2.54
CA ALA A 39 -9.90 -3.42 -3.74
C ALA A 39 -10.31 -2.50 -4.92
N THR A 40 -11.19 -1.53 -4.68
CA THR A 40 -11.59 -0.55 -5.70
C THR A 40 -10.40 0.27 -6.22
N ILE A 41 -9.51 0.74 -5.34
CA ILE A 41 -8.32 1.48 -5.75
C ILE A 41 -7.39 0.59 -6.58
N MET A 42 -7.16 -0.66 -6.17
CA MET A 42 -6.33 -1.60 -6.94
C MET A 42 -6.88 -1.84 -8.34
N GLU A 43 -8.20 -1.99 -8.49
CA GLU A 43 -8.87 -2.11 -9.79
C GLU A 43 -8.67 -0.86 -10.65
N LEU A 44 -8.81 0.34 -10.06
CA LEU A 44 -8.59 1.60 -10.76
C LEU A 44 -7.14 1.77 -11.21
N VAL A 45 -6.17 1.45 -10.36
CA VAL A 45 -4.73 1.52 -10.68
C VAL A 45 -4.42 0.66 -11.91
N VAL A 46 -4.92 -0.59 -11.94
CA VAL A 46 -4.73 -1.50 -13.08
C VAL A 46 -5.46 -0.97 -14.33
N LYS A 47 -6.68 -0.47 -14.18
CA LYS A 47 -7.48 0.10 -15.28
C LYS A 47 -6.79 1.30 -15.94
N GLU A 48 -6.18 2.16 -15.15
CA GLU A 48 -5.42 3.33 -15.61
C GLU A 48 -4.00 2.97 -16.07
N LYS A 49 -3.66 1.68 -16.14
CA LYS A 49 -2.38 1.14 -16.64
C LYS A 49 -1.16 1.49 -15.80
N PHE A 50 -1.34 1.74 -14.51
CA PHE A 50 -0.24 1.84 -13.56
C PHE A 50 0.21 0.45 -13.11
N GLU A 51 1.50 0.33 -12.77
CA GLU A 51 2.03 -0.90 -12.16
C GLU A 51 1.60 -0.95 -10.68
N LEU A 52 0.81 -1.96 -10.34
CA LEU A 52 0.42 -2.27 -8.97
C LEU A 52 1.30 -3.40 -8.43
N VAL A 53 2.01 -3.13 -7.33
CA VAL A 53 2.87 -4.11 -6.65
C VAL A 53 2.39 -4.33 -5.22
N GLU A 54 1.83 -5.50 -4.96
CA GLU A 54 1.47 -5.93 -3.62
C GLU A 54 2.64 -6.72 -3.00
N ARG A 55 3.27 -6.17 -1.96
CA ARG A 55 4.36 -6.83 -1.24
C ARG A 55 4.60 -6.21 0.13
N ARG A 56 5.45 -6.85 0.93
CA ARG A 56 5.97 -6.25 2.17
C ARG A 56 6.80 -4.99 1.86
N ILE A 57 6.55 -3.94 2.62
CA ILE A 57 7.19 -2.62 2.46
C ILE A 57 7.92 -2.30 3.76
N SER A 58 9.22 -2.01 3.66
CA SER A 58 10.01 -1.60 4.82
C SER A 58 9.73 -0.15 5.21
N LEU A 59 9.95 0.19 6.47
CA LEU A 59 9.78 1.56 6.95
C LEU A 59 10.67 2.57 6.20
N SER A 60 11.88 2.18 5.82
CA SER A 60 12.78 3.03 5.03
C SER A 60 12.23 3.32 3.63
N GLU A 61 11.60 2.33 2.99
CA GLU A 61 10.98 2.51 1.68
C GLU A 61 9.77 3.42 1.77
N PHE A 62 8.97 3.25 2.83
CA PHE A 62 7.83 4.12 3.12
C PHE A 62 8.24 5.59 3.27
N HIS A 63 9.30 5.87 4.04
CA HIS A 63 9.83 7.23 4.18
C HIS A 63 10.43 7.80 2.90
N ALA A 64 10.90 6.93 2.00
CA ALA A 64 11.46 7.32 0.72
C ALA A 64 10.41 7.40 -0.39
N ALA A 65 9.13 7.14 -0.12
CA ALA A 65 8.07 7.21 -1.12
C ALA A 65 7.94 8.64 -1.70
N ASP A 66 7.55 8.73 -2.97
CA ASP A 66 7.30 10.03 -3.59
C ASP A 66 5.95 10.58 -3.09
N GLU A 67 4.96 9.70 -2.94
CA GLU A 67 3.64 10.02 -2.37
C GLU A 67 3.15 8.85 -1.49
N VAL A 68 2.30 9.17 -0.51
CA VAL A 68 1.63 8.21 0.36
C VAL A 68 0.15 8.60 0.47
N LEU A 69 -0.73 7.63 0.30
CA LEU A 69 -2.18 7.81 0.38
C LEU A 69 -2.77 6.77 1.33
N ASP A 70 -3.80 7.17 2.07
CA ASP A 70 -4.64 6.30 2.86
C ASP A 70 -6.08 6.26 2.30
N CYS A 71 -6.79 5.15 2.53
CA CYS A 71 -8.13 4.93 1.98
C CYS A 71 -9.11 4.21 2.92
#